data_AF-X1G6F2-F1
#
_entry.id   AF-X1G6F2-F1
#
_cell.length_a   1.000
_cell.length_b   1.000
_cell.length_c   1.000
_cell.angle_alpha   90.00
_cell.angle_beta   90.00
_cell.angle_gamma   90.00
#
_symmetry.space_group_name_H-M   'P 1'
#
loop_
_entity.id
_entity.type
_entity.pdbx_description
1 polymer ?
#
loop_
_entity_poly.entity_id
_entity_poly.type
_entity_poly.pdbx_seq_one_letter_code
_entity_poly.pdbx_strand_id
1 'polypeptide(L)'
;MRYLSISKWTLLIVLLIFGCSKKEKPLAPDTSPPFVQTVSSFDTTKVLVSFNEPVNPELALDTMNYVITSYETLDVYLVSIDPMKKHCILRTEPQESTFYEIDVRNIEDLSGNRLKDTTLIFLGIGVQIDSFPPTLTIIEPAEGDTLFGFEYVS
;
A
#
# COMPACT_ATOMS: atom_id res chain seq x y z
N MET A 1 -67.04 40.64 -39.94
CA MET A 1 -66.71 39.66 -41.00
C MET A 1 -66.34 38.34 -40.32
N ARG A 2 -67.18 37.32 -40.53
CA ARG A 2 -66.97 35.92 -40.11
C ARG A 2 -65.88 35.29 -40.97
N TYR A 3 -65.06 34.40 -40.41
CA TYR A 3 -64.83 33.05 -40.99
C TYR A 3 -64.41 32.09 -39.88
N LEU A 4 -65.25 31.07 -39.67
CA LEU A 4 -64.89 29.82 -39.00
C LEU A 4 -63.96 29.02 -39.93
N SER A 5 -63.04 28.25 -39.34
CA SER A 5 -62.62 26.96 -39.91
C SER A 5 -62.36 25.97 -38.76
N ILE A 6 -63.15 24.90 -38.75
CA ILE A 6 -63.04 23.77 -37.83
C ILE A 6 -62.43 22.60 -38.62
N SER A 7 -61.70 21.75 -37.88
CA SER A 7 -61.32 20.35 -38.13
C SER A 7 -59.97 20.07 -38.78
N LYS A 8 -59.09 19.38 -38.03
CA LYS A 8 -58.96 17.94 -38.20
C LYS A 8 -58.56 17.25 -36.89
N TRP A 9 -59.33 16.23 -36.59
CA TRP A 9 -59.25 15.29 -35.48
C TRP A 9 -57.93 14.49 -35.48
N THR A 10 -57.66 13.85 -34.33
CA THR A 10 -56.78 12.69 -34.10
C THR A 10 -55.27 12.88 -34.29
N LEU A 11 -54.53 13.01 -33.18
CA LEU A 11 -53.78 11.85 -32.65
C LEU A 11 -53.34 12.11 -31.20
N LEU A 12 -53.98 11.40 -30.30
CA LEU A 12 -53.52 11.15 -28.94
C LEU A 12 -52.35 10.16 -29.07
N ILE A 13 -51.10 10.61 -28.94
CA ILE A 13 -49.99 9.71 -28.61
C ILE A 13 -49.47 10.13 -27.24
N VAL A 14 -50.09 9.50 -26.26
CA VAL A 14 -49.54 9.28 -24.93
C VAL A 14 -48.21 8.57 -25.12
N LEU A 15 -47.09 9.28 -25.00
CA LEU A 15 -45.78 8.65 -24.88
C LEU A 15 -45.59 8.21 -23.41
N LEU A 16 -46.46 7.31 -22.93
CA LEU A 16 -46.16 6.44 -21.80
C LEU A 16 -45.21 5.37 -22.30
N ILE A 17 -43.94 5.75 -22.46
CA ILE A 17 -42.89 4.76 -22.35
C ILE A 17 -42.78 4.39 -20.87
N PHE A 18 -43.47 3.31 -20.50
CA PHE A 18 -43.08 2.53 -19.34
C PHE A 18 -41.64 2.05 -19.57
N GLY A 19 -40.69 2.92 -19.22
CA GLY A 19 -39.36 2.50 -18.82
C GLY A 19 -39.55 1.68 -17.56
N CYS A 20 -39.79 0.39 -17.72
CA CYS A 20 -39.55 -0.58 -16.67
C CYS A 20 -38.04 -0.55 -16.42
N SER A 21 -37.59 0.40 -15.60
CA SER A 21 -36.29 0.33 -14.96
C SER A 21 -36.33 -0.97 -14.19
N LYS A 22 -35.66 -2.00 -14.71
CA LYS A 22 -35.32 -3.18 -13.90
C LYS A 22 -34.59 -2.60 -12.70
N LYS A 23 -35.28 -2.52 -11.57
CA LYS A 23 -34.68 -2.12 -10.30
C LYS A 23 -33.63 -3.18 -10.05
N GLU A 24 -32.37 -2.84 -10.28
CA GLU A 24 -31.27 -3.78 -10.04
C GLU A 24 -31.42 -4.24 -8.60
N LYS A 25 -31.57 -5.56 -8.42
CA LYS A 25 -31.64 -6.14 -7.10
C LYS A 25 -30.36 -5.70 -6.39
N PRO A 26 -30.44 -5.05 -5.20
CA PRO A 26 -29.25 -4.66 -4.48
C PRO A 26 -28.31 -5.87 -4.39
N LEU A 27 -27.03 -5.65 -4.67
CA LEU A 27 -26.01 -6.64 -4.37
C LEU A 27 -26.20 -7.05 -2.91
N ALA A 28 -26.14 -8.35 -2.64
CA ALA A 28 -26.20 -8.83 -1.27
C ALA A 28 -25.05 -8.16 -0.49
N PRO A 29 -25.28 -7.76 0.77
CA PRO A 29 -24.21 -7.24 1.62
C PRO A 29 -23.07 -8.24 1.68
N ASP A 30 -21.85 -7.73 1.67
CA ASP A 30 -20.67 -8.55 1.88
C ASP A 30 -20.62 -9.02 3.33
N THR A 31 -20.31 -10.30 3.53
CA THR A 31 -20.21 -10.94 4.84
C THR A 31 -18.88 -11.70 5.02
N SER A 32 -17.97 -11.59 4.06
CA SER A 32 -16.68 -12.27 4.10
C SER A 32 -15.63 -11.36 4.74
N PRO A 33 -14.91 -11.82 5.77
CA PRO A 33 -13.84 -11.03 6.36
C PRO A 33 -12.58 -11.00 5.48
N PRO A 34 -11.80 -9.91 5.53
CA PRO A 34 -10.52 -9.85 4.87
C PRO A 34 -9.49 -10.77 5.56
N PHE A 35 -8.48 -11.17 4.81
CA PHE A 35 -7.30 -11.88 5.30
C PHE A 35 -6.02 -11.33 4.68
N VAL A 36 -4.91 -11.47 5.42
CA VAL A 36 -3.58 -11.11 4.92
C VAL A 36 -3.13 -12.19 3.93
N GLN A 37 -2.90 -11.80 2.68
CA GLN A 37 -2.35 -12.67 1.63
C GLN A 37 -0.85 -12.87 1.80
N THR A 38 -0.11 -11.78 1.99
CA THR A 38 1.35 -11.82 2.07
C THR A 38 1.88 -10.72 2.99
N VAL A 39 3.02 -11.01 3.62
CA VAL A 39 3.88 -9.99 4.24
C VAL A 39 5.30 -10.18 3.73
N SER A 40 5.96 -9.10 3.35
CA SER A 40 7.32 -9.13 2.82
C SER A 40 8.04 -7.80 3.02
N SER A 41 9.35 -7.85 3.23
CA SER A 41 10.18 -6.64 3.25
C SER A 41 10.20 -6.00 1.87
N PHE A 42 9.84 -4.72 1.80
CA PHE A 42 9.91 -3.91 0.59
C PHE A 42 11.30 -3.26 0.45
N ASP A 43 11.83 -2.76 1.55
CA ASP A 43 13.23 -2.34 1.71
C ASP A 43 13.66 -2.51 3.18
N THR A 44 14.85 -2.01 3.54
CA THR A 44 15.45 -2.20 4.87
C THR A 44 14.66 -1.52 6.00
N THR A 45 13.72 -0.64 5.67
CA THR A 45 12.89 0.16 6.59
C THR A 45 11.41 0.12 6.23
N LYS A 46 11.02 -0.78 5.31
CA LYS A 46 9.64 -0.89 4.84
C LYS A 46 9.19 -2.33 4.72
N VAL A 47 7.99 -2.60 5.21
CA VAL A 47 7.30 -3.89 5.08
C VAL A 47 6.00 -3.70 4.31
N LEU A 48 5.78 -4.53 3.30
CA LEU A 48 4.54 -4.60 2.53
C LEU A 48 3.63 -5.68 3.12
N VAL A 49 2.41 -5.30 3.50
CA VAL A 49 1.31 -6.18 3.91
C VAL A 49 0.23 -6.12 2.83
N SER A 50 -0.13 -7.26 2.25
CA SER A 50 -1.17 -7.34 1.21
C SER A 50 -2.40 -8.08 1.72
N PHE A 51 -3.58 -7.52 1.48
CA PHE A 51 -4.88 -8.08 1.83
C PHE A 51 -5.60 -8.63 0.59
N ASN A 52 -6.51 -9.58 0.78
CA ASN A 52 -7.30 -10.15 -0.32
C ASN A 52 -8.31 -9.18 -0.93
N GLU A 53 -8.75 -8.21 -0.15
CA GLU A 53 -9.79 -7.25 -0.49
C GLU A 53 -9.53 -5.88 0.13
N PRO A 54 -10.25 -4.83 -0.33
CA PRO A 54 -10.09 -3.49 0.22
C PRO A 54 -10.42 -3.43 1.72
N VAL A 55 -9.48 -2.95 2.52
CA VAL A 55 -9.66 -2.77 3.97
C VAL A 55 -10.06 -1.34 4.33
N ASN A 56 -10.64 -1.17 5.52
CA ASN A 56 -10.94 0.13 6.10
C ASN A 56 -9.64 0.92 6.35
N PRO A 57 -9.43 2.07 5.69
CA PRO A 57 -8.20 2.84 5.84
C PRO A 57 -7.95 3.35 7.26
N GLU A 58 -8.99 3.70 8.02
CA GLU A 58 -8.82 4.24 9.38
C GLU A 58 -8.16 3.20 10.29
N LEU A 59 -8.63 1.95 10.23
CA LEU A 59 -8.07 0.84 10.98
C LEU A 59 -6.72 0.38 10.41
N ALA A 60 -6.60 0.33 9.08
CA ALA A 60 -5.39 -0.13 8.43
C ALA A 60 -4.21 0.85 8.59
N LEU A 61 -4.46 2.14 8.85
CA LEU A 61 -3.43 3.16 9.07
C LEU A 61 -2.94 3.25 10.53
N ASP A 62 -3.66 2.63 11.47
CA ASP A 62 -3.24 2.59 12.87
C ASP A 62 -2.04 1.65 13.05
N THR A 63 -0.90 2.20 13.48
CA THR A 63 0.33 1.43 13.70
C THR A 63 0.15 0.38 14.80
N MET A 64 -0.76 0.58 15.76
CA MET A 64 -1.02 -0.36 16.86
C MET A 64 -1.66 -1.68 16.41
N ASN A 65 -2.17 -1.72 15.18
CA ASN A 65 -2.71 -2.92 14.55
C ASN A 65 -1.64 -3.83 13.92
N TYR A 66 -0.37 -3.42 13.99
CA TYR A 66 0.78 -4.16 13.49
C TYR A 66 1.86 -4.24 14.57
N VAL A 67 2.07 -5.44 15.13
CA VAL A 67 3.15 -5.67 16.10
C VAL A 67 4.18 -6.57 15.44
N ILE A 68 5.41 -6.08 15.30
CA ILE A 68 6.50 -6.83 14.67
C ILE A 68 7.53 -7.20 15.74
N THR A 69 7.87 -8.48 15.84
CA THR A 69 8.81 -9.00 16.84
C THR A 69 9.80 -9.99 16.24
N SER A 70 11.02 -9.97 16.77
CA SER A 70 12.06 -10.97 16.58
C SER A 70 12.68 -11.26 17.96
N TYR A 71 13.98 -11.04 18.13
CA TYR A 71 14.62 -10.99 19.45
C TYR A 71 14.15 -9.77 20.26
N GLU A 72 13.88 -8.66 19.58
CA GLU A 72 13.29 -7.43 20.11
C GLU A 72 12.09 -7.01 19.26
N THR A 73 11.31 -6.04 19.76
CA THR A 73 10.24 -5.42 18.97
C THR A 73 10.84 -4.52 17.90
N LEU A 74 10.32 -4.60 16.67
CA LEU A 74 10.67 -3.67 15.58
C LEU A 74 9.57 -2.62 15.49
N ASP A 75 9.91 -1.36 15.77
CA ASP A 75 8.91 -0.30 15.80
C ASP A 75 8.31 -0.01 14.42
N VAL A 76 7.00 0.26 14.39
CA VAL A 76 6.24 0.71 13.22
C VAL A 76 5.89 2.18 13.40
N TYR A 77 6.56 3.05 12.64
CA TYR A 77 6.43 4.50 12.78
C TYR A 77 5.25 5.09 12.02
N LEU A 78 4.92 4.50 10.87
CA LEU A 78 3.90 5.00 9.97
C LEU A 78 3.36 3.86 9.12
N VAL A 79 2.07 3.91 8.81
CA VAL A 79 1.47 3.07 7.78
C VAL A 79 0.93 3.96 6.67
N SER A 80 1.12 3.53 5.43
CA SER A 80 0.47 4.12 4.26
C SER A 80 -0.29 3.03 3.52
N ILE A 81 -1.40 3.41 2.88
CA ILE A 81 -2.26 2.47 2.16
C ILE A 81 -2.40 2.90 0.71
N ASP A 82 -2.39 1.95 -0.20
CA ASP A 82 -2.53 2.20 -1.63
C ASP A 82 -3.98 2.64 -2.01
N PRO A 83 -4.18 3.22 -3.21
CA PRO A 83 -5.51 3.66 -3.65
C PRO A 83 -6.55 2.53 -3.75
N MET A 84 -6.13 1.28 -3.99
CA MET A 84 -7.05 0.14 -4.01
C MET A 84 -7.39 -0.38 -2.61
N LYS A 85 -6.72 0.13 -1.57
CA LYS A 85 -6.87 -0.24 -0.16
C LYS A 85 -6.55 -1.70 0.12
N LYS A 86 -5.69 -2.31 -0.68
CA LYS A 86 -5.28 -3.72 -0.56
C LYS A 86 -3.84 -3.88 -0.07
N HIS A 87 -3.06 -2.82 -0.10
CA HIS A 87 -1.63 -2.86 0.20
C HIS A 87 -1.29 -1.79 1.23
N CYS A 88 -0.80 -2.22 2.38
CA CYS A 88 -0.22 -1.36 3.40
C CYS A 88 1.30 -1.41 3.33
N ILE A 89 1.94 -0.25 3.31
CA ILE A 89 3.39 -0.10 3.48
C ILE A 89 3.64 0.45 4.88
N LEU A 90 4.21 -0.39 5.73
CA LEU A 90 4.64 -0.07 7.09
C LEU A 90 6.06 0.48 7.00
N ARG A 91 6.28 1.70 7.50
CA ARG A 91 7.61 2.25 7.72
C ARG A 91 8.08 1.84 9.11
N THR A 92 9.17 1.10 9.17
CA THR A 92 9.71 0.50 10.39
C THR A 92 11.05 1.11 10.77
N GLU A 93 11.55 0.70 11.93
CA GLU A 93 12.98 0.70 12.21
C GLU A 93 13.80 -0.08 11.16
N PRO A 94 15.10 0.20 11.04
CA PRO A 94 15.99 -0.62 10.22
C PRO A 94 15.90 -2.09 10.62
N GLN A 95 15.52 -2.92 9.65
CA GLN A 95 15.43 -4.36 9.81
C GLN A 95 16.82 -4.96 9.83
N GLU A 96 16.97 -6.06 10.57
CA GLU A 96 18.10 -6.96 10.49
C GLU A 96 17.86 -8.06 9.46
N SER A 97 18.91 -8.79 9.08
CA SER A 97 18.80 -9.94 8.19
C SER A 97 18.33 -11.19 8.95
N THR A 98 17.12 -11.15 9.51
CA THR A 98 16.53 -12.20 10.36
C THR A 98 15.05 -12.41 10.05
N PHE A 99 14.45 -13.47 10.59
CA PHE A 99 13.01 -13.67 10.55
C PHE A 99 12.32 -12.81 11.61
N TYR A 100 11.24 -12.16 11.19
CA TYR A 100 10.32 -11.41 12.03
C TYR A 100 8.94 -12.07 11.99
N GLU A 101 8.27 -12.07 13.14
CA GLU A 101 6.84 -12.33 13.26
C GLU A 101 6.09 -11.00 13.23
N ILE A 102 4.95 -10.97 12.53
CA ILE A 102 4.05 -9.81 12.49
C ILE A 102 2.65 -10.23 12.87
N ASP A 103 2.12 -9.65 13.94
CA ASP A 103 0.73 -9.74 14.33
C ASP A 103 -0.07 -8.64 13.64
N VAL A 104 -1.03 -9.04 12.81
CA VAL A 104 -1.99 -8.14 12.17
C VAL A 104 -3.36 -8.35 12.82
N ARG A 105 -3.90 -7.28 13.41
CA ARG A 105 -5.11 -7.36 14.25
C ARG A 105 -6.05 -6.20 14.01
N ASN A 106 -7.32 -6.39 14.36
CA ASN A 106 -8.30 -5.32 14.45
C ASN A 106 -8.50 -4.48 13.17
N ILE A 107 -8.37 -5.12 12.01
CA ILE A 107 -8.65 -4.53 10.70
C ILE A 107 -9.98 -5.08 10.19
N GLU A 108 -10.79 -4.23 9.59
CA GLU A 108 -12.06 -4.59 8.94
C GLU A 108 -11.99 -4.28 7.45
N ASP A 109 -12.86 -4.90 6.66
CA ASP A 109 -13.13 -4.48 5.28
C ASP A 109 -13.99 -3.20 5.23
N LEU A 110 -14.41 -2.79 4.03
CA LEU A 110 -15.31 -1.65 3.84
C LEU A 110 -16.77 -1.93 4.24
N SER A 111 -17.11 -3.18 4.54
CA SER A 111 -18.44 -3.66 4.91
C SER A 111 -18.59 -3.94 6.42
N GLY A 112 -17.51 -3.78 7.19
CA GLY A 112 -17.46 -4.02 8.64
C GLY A 112 -17.17 -5.48 9.03
N ASN A 113 -16.71 -6.32 8.09
CA ASN A 113 -16.27 -7.67 8.42
C ASN A 113 -14.84 -7.61 8.96
N ARG A 114 -14.66 -7.98 10.24
CA ARG A 114 -13.35 -7.97 10.89
C ARG A 114 -12.50 -9.16 10.48
N LEU A 115 -11.26 -8.88 10.11
CA LEU A 115 -10.20 -9.88 9.96
C LEU A 115 -10.07 -10.70 11.25
N LYS A 116 -9.81 -11.99 11.09
CA LYS A 116 -9.33 -12.83 12.19
C LYS A 116 -7.86 -12.52 12.43
N ASP A 117 -7.55 -12.06 13.65
CA ASP A 117 -6.19 -11.72 14.05
C ASP A 117 -5.22 -12.87 13.69
N THR A 118 -4.12 -12.52 13.05
CA THR A 118 -3.23 -13.49 12.41
C THR A 118 -1.77 -13.07 12.57
N THR A 119 -0.91 -14.07 12.72
CA THR A 119 0.54 -13.92 12.80
C THR A 119 1.15 -14.49 11.53
N LEU A 120 2.02 -13.73 10.86
CA LEU A 120 2.79 -14.17 9.71
C LEU A 120 4.28 -14.01 9.97
N ILE A 121 5.10 -14.66 9.14
CA ILE A 121 6.56 -14.54 9.19
C ILE A 121 7.04 -13.88 7.89
N PHE A 122 7.98 -12.96 8.00
CA PHE A 122 8.71 -12.41 6.87
C PHE A 122 10.22 -12.34 7.17
N LEU A 123 11.03 -12.34 6.11
CA LEU A 123 12.48 -12.17 6.21
C LEU A 123 12.84 -10.68 6.12
N GLY A 124 13.41 -10.13 7.17
CA GLY A 124 14.05 -8.82 7.15
C GLY A 124 15.29 -8.86 6.24
N ILE A 125 15.50 -7.80 5.46
CA ILE A 125 16.59 -7.80 4.47
C ILE A 125 17.93 -7.25 5.01
N GLY A 126 17.95 -6.70 6.23
CA GLY A 126 19.16 -6.12 6.82
C GLY A 126 19.61 -4.82 6.14
N VAL A 127 20.38 -3.99 6.85
CA VAL A 127 21.21 -2.98 6.17
C VAL A 127 22.42 -3.67 5.56
N GLN A 128 22.62 -3.53 4.25
CA GLN A 128 23.86 -3.96 3.62
C GLN A 128 25.00 -3.09 4.14
N ILE A 129 25.86 -3.66 4.98
CA ILE A 129 27.06 -2.99 5.48
C ILE A 129 28.01 -2.87 4.29
N ASP A 130 28.56 -1.67 4.05
CA ASP A 130 29.59 -1.49 3.03
C ASP A 130 30.81 -2.33 3.40
N SER A 131 31.07 -3.36 2.59
CA SER A 131 32.19 -4.27 2.73
C SER A 131 33.23 -4.05 1.61
N PHE A 132 33.09 -3.02 0.79
CA PHE A 132 34.04 -2.70 -0.27
C PHE A 132 35.10 -1.73 0.28
N PRO A 133 36.30 -2.22 0.67
CA PRO A 133 37.36 -1.32 1.07
C PRO A 133 37.76 -0.43 -0.13
N PRO A 134 38.20 0.82 0.11
CA PRO A 134 38.68 1.67 -0.98
C PRO A 134 39.91 1.04 -1.65
N THR A 135 40.00 1.18 -2.98
CA THR A 135 41.21 0.81 -3.71
C THR A 135 42.25 1.92 -3.58
N LEU A 136 43.43 1.58 -3.04
CA LEU A 136 44.58 2.47 -3.10
C LEU A 136 45.19 2.41 -4.51
N THR A 137 45.09 3.50 -5.26
CA THR A 137 45.88 3.67 -6.49
C THR A 137 47.17 4.40 -6.12
N ILE A 138 48.30 3.69 -6.19
CA ILE A 138 49.61 4.32 -6.10
C ILE A 138 49.89 4.92 -7.47
N ILE A 139 49.94 6.24 -7.55
CA ILE A 139 50.53 6.94 -8.70
C ILE A 139 52.05 6.85 -8.54
N GLU A 140 52.71 6.09 -9.41
CA GLU A 140 54.17 6.19 -9.49
C GLU A 140 54.52 7.54 -10.11
N PRO A 141 55.37 8.35 -9.46
CA PRO A 141 55.85 9.58 -10.06
C PRO A 141 56.57 9.30 -11.37
N ALA A 142 56.43 10.19 -12.35
CA ALA A 142 57.21 10.09 -13.58
C ALA A 142 58.72 10.16 -13.28
N GLU A 143 59.54 9.48 -14.07
CA GLU A 143 61.00 9.52 -13.91
C GLU A 143 61.50 10.97 -13.93
N GLY A 144 62.01 11.46 -12.80
CA GLY A 144 62.46 12.85 -12.62
C GLY A 144 61.55 13.75 -11.76
N ASP A 145 60.41 13.24 -11.28
CA ASP A 145 59.58 13.97 -10.34
C ASP A 145 60.26 14.03 -8.95
N THR A 146 60.71 15.22 -8.56
CA THR A 146 61.41 15.46 -7.28
C THR A 146 60.48 15.98 -6.19
N LEU A 147 59.17 16.08 -6.48
CA LEU A 147 58.18 16.68 -5.60
C LEU A 147 57.62 15.67 -4.59
N PHE A 148 58.43 15.25 -3.62
CA PHE A 148 57.91 14.66 -2.38
C PHE A 148 57.50 15.79 -1.43
N GLY A 149 56.33 16.38 -1.64
CA GLY A 149 55.75 17.39 -0.77
C GLY A 149 54.35 16.99 -0.34
N PHE A 150 54.13 16.77 0.96
CA PHE A 150 52.77 16.67 1.50
C PHE A 150 52.17 18.08 1.51
N GLU A 151 51.29 18.38 0.56
CA GLU A 151 50.51 19.62 0.59
C GLU A 151 49.32 19.42 1.52
N TYR A 152 49.42 19.93 2.75
CA TYR A 152 48.27 20.08 3.63
C TYR A 152 47.50 21.31 3.18
N VAL A 153 46.37 21.10 2.49
CA VAL A 153 45.44 22.19 2.16
C VAL A 153 44.58 22.46 3.39
N SER A 154 44.74 23.64 3.99
CA SER A 154 43.92 24.18 5.09
C SER A 154 42.53 24.58 4.65
#